data_AF-L7WC55-F1
#
_entry.id   AF-L7WC55-F1
#
_cell.length_a   1.000
_cell.length_b   1.000
_cell.length_c   1.000
_cell.angle_alpha   90.00
_cell.angle_beta   90.00
_cell.angle_gamma   90.00
#
_symmetry.space_group_name_H-M   'P 1'
#
loop_
_entity.id
_entity.type
_entity.pdbx_description
1 polymer ?
#
loop_
_entity_poly.entity_id
_entity_poly.type
_entity_poly.pdbx_seq_one_letter_code
_entity_poly.pdbx_strand_id
1 'polypeptide(L)'
;MNESIKQIQMKNILKSLFILSMLAITSCYYEDIDDLEKRQEVIEQDTTLYDYVESMAQDGADQDDVTCIKFVYPIGLYTVDENDVVISLDVIVGNQAFFDFLNNLNPTDNISISYPIETTLSDGTIVSVTNNDELLDSIESCIERQEEIIRECDGLLNGGQDCIWKVGYSFNDTNDFLGAEFDGDGITYFEYGDDSDEGSWNSLFIEDQLFININLLDDTSIYGQRFNKNWRVESWSPETMTLTTDNGDELIINRYCSPDDTNDCFNLDFIACENDLTPGIADIILDDYTACIFEIMRLDESLDTIAYYENENDALTSSNAIDSSVIYNNTSLMQDFYVGITYGVNGATNVIEISISVENCP
;
A
#
# COMPACT_ATOMS: atom_id res chain seq x y z
N MET A 1 16.65 -19.13 -82.49
CA MET A 1 17.73 -19.77 -83.29
C MET A 1 19.03 -19.41 -82.59
N ASN A 2 19.37 -20.22 -81.59
CA ASN A 2 20.52 -21.16 -81.59
C ASN A 2 21.84 -20.43 -81.35
N GLU A 3 22.43 -20.67 -80.17
CA GLU A 3 23.69 -21.43 -80.01
C GLU A 3 24.91 -20.53 -80.21
N SER A 4 26.04 -20.62 -79.51
CA SER A 4 26.51 -21.53 -78.48
C SER A 4 27.83 -20.94 -77.97
N ILE A 5 28.11 -21.21 -76.70
CA ILE A 5 29.39 -21.02 -76.02
C ILE A 5 30.46 -21.94 -76.64
N LYS A 6 31.68 -21.41 -76.87
CA LYS A 6 33.01 -22.00 -76.51
C LYS A 6 34.11 -21.49 -77.44
N GLN A 7 35.17 -20.92 -76.87
CA GLN A 7 36.50 -21.53 -76.93
C GLN A 7 37.47 -20.88 -75.91
N ILE A 8 38.02 -21.75 -75.08
CA ILE A 8 39.07 -21.57 -74.07
C ILE A 8 40.43 -21.72 -74.77
N GLN A 9 41.46 -20.94 -74.43
CA GLN A 9 42.83 -21.46 -74.22
C GLN A 9 43.67 -20.53 -73.33
N MET A 10 44.33 -21.18 -72.37
CA MET A 10 45.21 -20.68 -71.31
C MET A 10 46.56 -20.15 -71.83
N LYS A 11 47.18 -19.22 -71.07
CA LYS A 11 48.64 -19.11 -71.02
C LYS A 11 49.13 -18.91 -69.57
N ASN A 12 49.55 -20.03 -68.99
CA ASN A 12 50.68 -20.23 -68.08
C ASN A 12 50.78 -19.42 -66.77
N ILE A 13 50.36 -20.12 -65.72
CA ILE A 13 50.80 -20.07 -64.32
C ILE A 13 52.20 -20.71 -64.20
N LEU A 14 53.14 -20.14 -63.42
CA LEU A 14 53.92 -20.87 -62.40
C LEU A 14 54.95 -19.97 -61.65
N LYS A 15 54.74 -19.85 -60.31
CA LYS A 15 55.73 -19.94 -59.21
C LYS A 15 56.86 -18.88 -59.13
N SER A 16 57.31 -18.35 -57.99
CA SER A 16 57.04 -18.60 -56.57
C SER A 16 57.97 -17.71 -55.71
N LEU A 17 57.55 -17.46 -54.46
CA LEU A 17 58.34 -17.18 -53.25
C LEU A 17 58.80 -15.73 -52.91
N PHE A 18 58.04 -15.15 -51.97
CA PHE A 18 58.48 -14.72 -50.61
C PHE A 18 59.44 -13.52 -50.46
N ILE A 19 58.89 -12.33 -50.17
CA ILE A 19 59.34 -11.47 -49.05
C ILE A 19 58.10 -10.76 -48.47
N LEU A 20 57.68 -11.24 -47.30
CA LEU A 20 56.83 -10.57 -46.33
C LEU A 20 57.74 -9.65 -45.50
N SER A 21 57.55 -8.32 -45.53
CA SER A 21 57.94 -7.37 -44.46
C SER A 21 57.79 -5.91 -44.92
N MET A 22 57.09 -5.12 -44.10
CA MET A 22 57.14 -3.65 -43.97
C MET A 22 56.77 -2.77 -45.18
N LEU A 23 55.58 -2.16 -45.13
CA LEU A 23 55.38 -0.77 -44.67
C LEU A 23 53.94 -0.35 -44.99
N ALA A 24 53.07 -0.48 -43.98
CA ALA A 24 51.87 0.32 -43.88
C ALA A 24 52.26 1.62 -43.16
N ILE A 25 52.08 2.76 -43.83
CA ILE A 25 52.10 4.12 -43.27
C ILE A 25 50.80 4.73 -43.79
N THR A 26 49.69 4.59 -43.06
CA THR A 26 49.15 5.55 -42.08
C THR A 26 48.93 6.94 -42.66
N SER A 27 47.72 7.18 -43.15
CA SER A 27 47.06 8.48 -43.02
C SER A 27 45.79 8.26 -42.21
N CYS A 28 45.94 8.10 -40.89
CA CYS A 28 44.86 8.50 -39.99
C CYS A 28 44.80 10.01 -40.10
N TYR A 29 43.75 10.52 -40.74
CA TYR A 29 43.36 11.90 -40.55
C TYR A 29 42.99 11.99 -39.07
N TYR A 30 43.81 12.74 -38.31
CA TYR A 30 43.48 13.18 -36.97
C TYR A 30 42.28 14.12 -37.15
N GLU A 31 41.07 13.63 -36.87
CA GLU A 31 40.03 14.54 -36.42
C GLU A 31 40.48 15.01 -35.04
N ASP A 32 40.56 16.33 -34.87
CA ASP A 32 40.79 16.94 -33.56
C ASP A 32 39.79 16.33 -32.58
N ILE A 33 40.30 15.49 -31.68
CA ILE A 33 39.68 15.19 -30.39
C ILE A 33 39.86 16.47 -29.59
N ASP A 34 39.07 17.49 -29.93
CA ASP A 34 38.60 18.45 -28.94
C ASP A 34 37.62 17.62 -28.11
N ASP A 35 38.20 16.86 -27.19
CA ASP A 35 37.49 16.16 -26.13
C ASP A 35 36.52 17.19 -25.57
N LEU A 36 35.23 16.89 -25.72
CA LEU A 36 34.22 17.39 -24.81
C LEU A 36 34.76 17.09 -23.41
N GLU A 37 35.40 18.06 -22.77
CA GLU A 37 35.56 18.07 -21.32
C GLU A 37 34.13 18.05 -20.79
N LYS A 38 33.57 16.84 -20.62
CA LYS A 38 32.37 16.63 -19.84
C LYS A 38 32.78 17.00 -18.43
N ARG A 39 32.66 18.29 -18.11
CA ARG A 39 32.81 18.77 -16.74
C ARG A 39 31.89 17.91 -15.91
N GLN A 40 32.46 17.30 -14.90
CA GLN A 40 31.70 16.54 -13.94
C GLN A 40 30.66 17.48 -13.34
N GLU A 41 29.41 17.03 -13.31
CA GLU A 41 28.32 17.82 -12.77
C GLU A 41 28.43 17.75 -11.25
N VAL A 42 28.87 18.86 -10.65
CA VAL A 42 29.10 18.96 -9.22
C VAL A 42 27.76 19.08 -8.50
N ILE A 43 27.61 18.33 -7.41
CA ILE A 43 26.53 18.45 -6.45
C ILE A 43 27.15 19.06 -5.19
N GLU A 44 26.88 20.34 -4.95
CA GLU A 44 27.39 21.08 -3.79
C GLU A 44 26.62 20.66 -2.52
N GLN A 45 27.32 20.58 -1.38
CA GLN A 45 26.73 20.09 -0.12
C GLN A 45 25.55 20.92 0.41
N ASP A 46 25.39 22.17 -0.02
CA ASP A 46 24.32 23.08 0.42
C ASP A 46 23.13 23.12 -0.57
N THR A 47 23.05 22.15 -1.47
CA THR A 47 21.98 22.04 -2.47
C THR A 47 20.91 21.05 -2.06
N THR A 48 19.67 21.30 -2.49
CA THR A 48 18.54 20.39 -2.30
C THR A 48 18.80 19.00 -2.87
N LEU A 49 19.50 18.90 -4.00
CA LEU A 49 19.86 17.60 -4.58
C LEU A 49 20.82 16.82 -3.66
N TYR A 50 21.75 17.48 -2.98
CA TYR A 50 22.63 16.82 -2.01
C TYR A 50 21.81 16.29 -0.83
N ASP A 51 20.91 17.10 -0.28
CA ASP A 51 20.03 16.71 0.82
C ASP A 51 19.18 15.46 0.45
N TYR A 52 18.63 15.42 -0.77
CA TYR A 52 17.90 14.25 -1.25
C TYR A 52 18.79 13.02 -1.45
N VAL A 53 19.99 13.19 -2.02
CA VAL A 53 20.94 12.08 -2.19
C VAL A 53 21.36 11.52 -0.83
N GLU A 54 21.58 12.38 0.16
CA GLU A 54 21.87 11.98 1.54
C GLU A 54 20.69 11.22 2.15
N SER A 55 19.47 11.75 2.02
CA SER A 55 18.26 11.10 2.50
C SER A 55 18.04 9.72 1.87
N MET A 56 18.21 9.59 0.55
CA MET A 56 18.12 8.29 -0.15
C MET A 56 19.20 7.29 0.28
N ALA A 57 20.35 7.77 0.76
CA ALA A 57 21.45 6.93 1.24
C ALA A 57 21.24 6.47 2.69
N GLN A 58 20.36 7.13 3.45
CA GLN A 58 20.02 6.71 4.81
C GLN A 58 19.10 5.48 4.76
N ASP A 59 19.49 4.41 5.45
CA ASP A 59 18.59 3.30 5.76
C ASP A 59 17.76 3.71 7.00
N GLY A 60 16.91 4.72 6.82
CA GLY A 60 16.09 5.35 7.85
C GLY A 60 14.59 5.19 7.61
N ALA A 61 13.84 5.06 8.70
CA ALA A 61 12.38 4.97 8.74
C ALA A 61 11.76 6.29 9.23
N ASP A 62 12.48 7.41 9.10
CA ASP A 62 11.98 8.71 9.51
C ASP A 62 11.02 9.24 8.43
N GLN A 63 9.99 9.98 8.84
CA GLN A 63 8.92 10.42 7.93
C GLN A 63 9.39 11.42 6.87
N ASP A 64 10.56 12.04 7.07
CA ASP A 64 11.14 13.01 6.15
C ASP A 64 12.08 12.36 5.11
N ASP A 65 12.26 11.02 5.16
CA ASP A 65 13.16 10.30 4.27
C ASP A 65 12.56 10.08 2.88
N VAL A 66 13.38 10.31 1.84
CA VAL A 66 13.06 10.00 0.44
C VAL A 66 13.10 8.48 0.24
N THR A 67 11.95 7.84 0.45
CA THR A 67 11.83 6.36 0.41
C THR A 67 11.30 5.82 -0.92
N CYS A 68 10.69 6.67 -1.74
CA CYS A 68 9.93 6.29 -2.94
C CYS A 68 10.78 6.03 -4.20
N ILE A 69 12.06 6.36 -4.14
CA ILE A 69 13.04 6.14 -5.19
C ILE A 69 14.34 5.63 -4.57
N LYS A 70 14.94 4.60 -5.17
CA LYS A 70 16.13 3.92 -4.64
C LYS A 70 17.22 3.83 -5.69
N PHE A 71 18.46 4.00 -5.28
CA PHE A 71 19.61 3.78 -6.15
C PHE A 71 19.78 2.30 -6.51
N VAL A 72 20.09 2.02 -7.78
CA VAL A 72 20.57 0.71 -8.21
C VAL A 72 22.10 0.72 -8.15
N TYR A 73 22.64 -0.01 -7.19
CA TYR A 73 24.08 -0.14 -7.01
C TYR A 73 24.71 -1.16 -7.98
N PRO A 74 26.00 -1.01 -8.32
CA PRO A 74 26.96 -0.02 -7.82
C PRO A 74 26.88 1.36 -8.50
N ILE A 75 27.27 2.42 -7.78
CA ILE A 75 27.37 3.80 -8.30
C ILE A 75 28.80 4.32 -8.15
N GLY A 76 29.32 5.01 -9.16
CA GLY A 76 30.60 5.71 -9.06
C GLY A 76 30.41 7.15 -8.58
N LEU A 77 31.15 7.55 -7.55
CA LEU A 77 31.16 8.92 -7.02
C LEU A 77 32.55 9.51 -7.12
N TYR A 78 32.62 10.71 -7.68
CA TYR A 78 33.82 11.54 -7.64
C TYR A 78 33.76 12.46 -6.43
N THR A 79 34.88 12.61 -5.74
CA THR A 79 35.07 13.72 -4.81
C THR A 79 35.73 14.88 -5.56
N VAL A 80 35.17 16.06 -5.39
CA VAL A 80 35.59 17.30 -6.06
C VAL A 80 35.98 18.32 -4.99
N ASP A 81 37.15 18.95 -5.08
CA ASP A 81 37.58 19.95 -4.11
C ASP A 81 36.93 21.34 -4.35
N GLU A 82 37.22 22.31 -3.48
CA GLU A 82 36.72 23.69 -3.57
C GLU A 82 37.08 24.45 -4.87
N ASN A 83 37.98 23.90 -5.70
CA ASN A 83 38.42 24.48 -6.97
C ASN A 83 37.88 23.71 -8.19
N ASP A 84 36.84 22.89 -7.99
CA ASP A 84 36.24 22.01 -9.00
C ASP A 84 37.22 20.94 -9.54
N VAL A 85 38.23 20.55 -8.76
CA VAL A 85 39.21 19.53 -9.15
C VAL A 85 38.82 18.18 -8.57
N VAL A 86 38.76 17.17 -9.44
CA VAL A 86 38.51 15.78 -9.07
C VAL A 86 39.69 15.21 -8.30
N ILE A 87 39.46 14.78 -7.06
CA ILE A 87 40.52 14.23 -6.18
C ILE A 87 40.42 12.73 -5.96
N SER A 88 39.24 12.12 -6.06
CA SER A 88 39.05 10.66 -6.01
C SER A 88 37.86 10.20 -6.85
N LEU A 89 37.81 8.89 -7.11
CA LEU A 89 36.66 8.17 -7.65
C LEU A 89 36.49 6.90 -6.82
N ASP A 90 35.33 6.77 -6.20
CA ASP A 90 34.97 5.66 -5.33
C ASP A 90 33.76 4.92 -5.92
N VAL A 91 33.76 3.59 -5.83
CA VAL A 91 32.62 2.76 -6.27
C VAL A 91 31.85 2.34 -5.03
N ILE A 92 30.63 2.84 -4.92
CA ILE A 92 29.75 2.65 -3.78
C ILE A 92 28.82 1.47 -4.03
N VAL A 93 28.63 0.64 -3.00
CA VAL A 93 27.78 -0.55 -3.04
C VAL A 93 26.89 -0.58 -1.81
N GLY A 94 25.62 -0.19 -1.98
CA GLY A 94 24.61 -0.14 -0.92
C GLY A 94 24.53 1.20 -0.21
N ASN A 95 23.38 1.44 0.41
CA ASN A 95 23.02 2.67 1.11
C ASN A 95 23.99 3.00 2.24
N GLN A 96 24.28 2.05 3.14
CA GLN A 96 25.25 2.27 4.22
C GLN A 96 26.62 2.76 3.72
N ALA A 97 27.13 2.20 2.62
CA ALA A 97 28.42 2.63 2.07
C ALA A 97 28.34 4.03 1.46
N PHE A 98 27.19 4.41 0.91
CA PHE A 98 26.94 5.76 0.41
C PHE A 98 26.84 6.75 1.57
N PHE A 99 26.02 6.45 2.58
CA PHE A 99 25.88 7.26 3.78
C PHE A 99 27.23 7.47 4.48
N ASP A 100 28.03 6.42 4.63
CA ASP A 100 29.38 6.51 5.21
C ASP A 100 30.30 7.38 4.34
N PHE A 101 30.20 7.32 3.01
CA PHE A 101 30.97 8.17 2.10
C PHE A 101 30.63 9.65 2.29
N LEU A 102 29.34 10.00 2.32
CA LEU A 102 28.87 11.38 2.50
C LEU A 102 29.28 11.94 3.87
N ASN A 103 29.12 11.18 4.95
CA ASN A 103 29.49 11.62 6.31
C ASN A 103 30.99 11.84 6.51
N ASN A 104 31.83 11.18 5.69
CA ASN A 104 33.29 11.32 5.76
C ASN A 104 33.84 12.36 4.77
N LEU A 105 32.97 13.00 3.98
CA LEU A 105 33.35 14.05 3.04
C LEU A 105 33.85 15.28 3.80
N ASN A 106 34.92 15.93 3.31
CA ASN A 106 35.37 17.17 3.95
C ASN A 106 34.30 18.26 3.74
N PRO A 107 34.11 19.20 4.70
CA PRO A 107 33.08 20.24 4.59
C PRO A 107 33.23 21.22 3.41
N THR A 108 34.37 21.19 2.72
CA THR A 108 34.68 22.04 1.56
C THR A 108 34.72 21.26 0.25
N ASP A 109 34.60 19.93 0.31
CA ASP A 109 34.58 19.06 -0.86
C ASP A 109 33.13 18.81 -1.28
N ASN A 110 32.91 18.56 -2.56
CA ASN A 110 31.62 18.25 -3.16
C ASN A 110 31.67 16.87 -3.81
N ILE A 111 30.52 16.40 -4.29
CA ILE A 111 30.44 15.13 -5.02
C ILE A 111 30.09 15.35 -6.49
N SER A 112 30.42 14.38 -7.33
CA SER A 112 29.83 14.26 -8.66
C SER A 112 29.53 12.80 -8.96
N ILE A 113 28.37 12.53 -9.55
CA ILE A 113 27.96 11.18 -9.90
C ILE A 113 28.52 10.80 -11.26
N SER A 114 29.09 9.60 -11.36
CA SER A 114 29.53 9.00 -12.62
C SER A 114 28.33 8.49 -13.43
N TYR A 115 27.57 9.40 -14.02
CA TYR A 115 26.42 9.08 -14.87
C TYR A 115 26.80 8.29 -16.14
N PRO A 116 25.86 7.48 -16.69
CA PRO A 116 24.50 7.28 -16.20
C PRO A 116 24.43 6.35 -14.96
N ILE A 117 23.40 6.55 -14.14
CA ILE A 117 23.01 5.63 -13.07
C ILE A 117 21.62 5.07 -13.33
N GLU A 118 21.24 4.05 -12.57
CA GLU A 118 19.90 3.50 -12.55
C GLU A 118 19.25 3.75 -11.18
N THR A 119 17.96 4.05 -11.18
CA THR A 119 17.13 4.15 -9.99
C THR A 119 15.93 3.21 -10.12
N THR A 120 15.38 2.78 -9.00
CA THR A 120 14.13 1.99 -8.94
C THR A 120 13.07 2.81 -8.24
N LEU A 121 11.91 2.96 -8.86
CA LEU A 121 10.72 3.58 -8.26
C LEU A 121 9.96 2.57 -7.38
N SER A 122 9.00 3.05 -6.59
CA SER A 122 8.08 2.26 -5.75
C SER A 122 7.43 1.06 -6.46
N ASP A 123 7.08 1.21 -7.74
CA ASP A 123 6.42 0.19 -8.54
C ASP A 123 7.40 -0.86 -9.14
N GLY A 124 8.70 -0.74 -8.82
CA GLY A 124 9.77 -1.58 -9.35
C GLY A 124 10.27 -1.15 -10.73
N THR A 125 9.76 -0.06 -11.31
CA THR A 125 10.25 0.48 -12.58
C THR A 125 11.68 0.98 -12.42
N ILE A 126 12.56 0.53 -13.32
CA ILE A 126 13.94 1.01 -13.39
C ILE A 126 14.02 2.19 -14.36
N VAL A 127 14.57 3.31 -13.88
CA VAL A 127 14.78 4.54 -14.65
C VAL A 127 16.28 4.79 -14.80
N SER A 128 16.74 5.11 -16.02
CA SER A 128 18.12 5.53 -16.25
C SER A 128 18.20 7.04 -16.16
N VAL A 129 19.12 7.54 -15.33
CA VAL A 129 19.35 8.96 -15.04
C VAL A 129 20.73 9.34 -15.57
N THR A 130 20.82 10.44 -16.33
CA THR A 130 22.03 10.78 -17.09
C THR A 130 22.75 12.06 -16.65
N ASN A 131 22.14 12.84 -15.76
CA ASN A 131 22.62 14.13 -15.25
C ASN A 131 21.91 14.50 -13.93
N ASN A 132 22.38 15.57 -13.27
CA ASN A 132 21.85 16.05 -11.99
C ASN A 132 20.40 16.55 -12.08
N ASP A 133 20.04 17.22 -13.17
CA ASP A 133 18.68 17.75 -13.36
C ASP A 133 17.66 16.58 -13.46
N GLU A 134 17.98 15.53 -14.23
CA GLU A 134 17.15 14.33 -14.33
C GLU A 134 17.03 13.58 -13.00
N LEU A 135 18.09 13.57 -12.17
CA LEU A 135 18.04 12.96 -10.84
C LEU A 135 17.09 13.75 -9.93
N LEU A 136 17.24 15.08 -9.89
CA LEU A 136 16.39 15.96 -9.11
C LEU A 136 14.92 15.83 -9.50
N ASP A 137 14.63 15.96 -10.80
CA ASP A 137 13.26 15.82 -11.35
C ASP A 137 12.65 14.46 -10.99
N SER A 138 13.45 13.38 -11.03
CA SER A 138 12.98 12.04 -10.68
C SER A 138 12.62 11.91 -9.20
N ILE A 139 13.41 12.54 -8.32
CA ILE A 139 13.16 12.55 -6.87
C ILE A 139 11.95 13.42 -6.53
N GLU A 140 11.90 14.66 -7.04
CA GLU A 140 10.78 15.58 -6.78
C GLU A 140 9.46 15.01 -7.28
N SER A 141 9.42 14.47 -8.51
CA SER A 141 8.21 13.82 -9.04
C SER A 141 7.77 12.62 -8.20
N CYS A 142 8.71 11.97 -7.51
CA CYS A 142 8.44 10.86 -6.63
C CYS A 142 7.78 11.32 -5.33
N ILE A 143 8.33 12.36 -4.70
CA ILE A 143 7.78 12.98 -3.49
C ILE A 143 6.39 13.58 -3.77
N GLU A 144 6.24 14.34 -4.85
CA GLU A 144 4.97 14.97 -5.23
C GLU A 144 3.83 13.95 -5.38
N ARG A 145 4.14 12.74 -5.88
CA ARG A 145 3.16 11.66 -6.01
C ARG A 145 2.71 11.12 -4.66
N GLN A 146 3.63 10.94 -3.72
CA GLN A 146 3.27 10.52 -2.36
C GLN A 146 2.43 11.59 -1.67
N GLU A 147 2.78 12.87 -1.80
CA GLU A 147 1.98 13.97 -1.28
C GLU A 147 0.58 14.03 -1.91
N GLU A 148 0.44 13.71 -3.20
CA GLU A 148 -0.87 13.60 -3.86
C GLU A 148 -1.71 12.49 -3.23
N ILE A 149 -1.13 11.30 -3.03
CA ILE A 149 -1.81 10.17 -2.39
C ILE A 149 -2.24 10.52 -0.96
N ILE A 150 -1.38 11.18 -0.17
CA ILE A 150 -1.73 11.66 1.18
C ILE A 150 -2.92 12.62 1.10
N ARG A 151 -2.90 13.61 0.21
CA ARG A 151 -4.02 14.57 0.07
C ARG A 151 -5.32 13.88 -0.32
N GLU A 152 -5.28 12.89 -1.20
CA GLU A 152 -6.47 12.13 -1.59
C GLU A 152 -7.00 11.28 -0.42
N CYS A 153 -6.10 10.60 0.30
CA CYS A 153 -6.45 9.76 1.43
C CYS A 153 -7.00 10.59 2.60
N ASP A 154 -6.31 11.65 3.00
CA ASP A 154 -6.79 12.58 4.03
C ASP A 154 -8.10 13.27 3.61
N GLY A 155 -8.23 13.61 2.32
CA GLY A 155 -9.45 14.18 1.77
C GLY A 155 -10.62 13.21 1.81
N LEU A 156 -10.37 11.90 1.89
CA LEU A 156 -11.39 10.87 2.06
C LEU A 156 -11.68 10.59 3.54
N LEU A 157 -10.64 10.45 4.37
CA LEU A 157 -10.78 10.24 5.81
C LEU A 157 -11.55 11.38 6.47
N ASN A 158 -11.19 12.62 6.11
CA ASN A 158 -11.75 13.86 6.64
C ASN A 158 -12.83 14.45 5.70
N GLY A 159 -13.30 13.65 4.75
CA GLY A 159 -14.11 14.10 3.63
C GLY A 159 -15.60 13.91 3.85
N GLY A 160 -16.30 14.96 4.26
CA GLY A 160 -17.76 15.02 4.23
C GLY A 160 -18.33 15.38 5.59
N GLN A 161 -18.80 16.63 5.70
CA GLN A 161 -19.72 16.98 6.79
C GLN A 161 -20.88 15.99 6.67
N ASP A 162 -21.09 15.15 7.69
CA ASP A 162 -22.11 14.08 7.78
C ASP A 162 -21.64 12.65 7.43
N CYS A 163 -20.33 12.36 7.34
CA CYS A 163 -19.83 10.98 7.23
C CYS A 163 -19.11 10.50 8.50
N ILE A 164 -19.38 9.25 8.92
CA ILE A 164 -18.66 8.53 9.98
C ILE A 164 -18.02 7.26 9.41
N TRP A 165 -16.94 6.81 10.04
CA TRP A 165 -16.32 5.53 9.73
C TRP A 165 -16.62 4.52 10.82
N LYS A 166 -17.09 3.33 10.46
CA LYS A 166 -17.33 2.26 11.42
C LYS A 166 -16.39 1.10 11.16
N VAL A 167 -15.91 0.46 12.23
CA VAL A 167 -15.20 -0.80 12.16
C VAL A 167 -16.11 -1.84 11.50
N GLY A 168 -15.65 -2.39 10.38
CA GLY A 168 -16.34 -3.42 9.61
C GLY A 168 -15.92 -4.84 9.99
N TYR A 169 -16.70 -5.82 9.51
CA TYR A 169 -16.45 -7.23 9.79
C TYR A 169 -15.23 -7.76 9.04
N SER A 170 -14.33 -8.41 9.76
CA SER A 170 -13.17 -9.13 9.23
C SER A 170 -13.37 -10.64 9.34
N PHE A 171 -13.05 -11.38 8.26
CA PHE A 171 -12.97 -12.84 8.31
C PHE A 171 -11.60 -13.35 8.81
N ASN A 172 -10.66 -12.43 9.07
CA ASN A 172 -9.27 -12.73 9.41
C ASN A 172 -8.89 -12.31 10.85
N ASP A 173 -9.74 -11.55 11.56
CA ASP A 173 -9.48 -11.00 12.90
C ASP A 173 -10.72 -11.14 13.83
N THR A 174 -10.61 -10.76 15.11
CA THR A 174 -11.54 -11.14 16.19
C THR A 174 -12.88 -10.39 16.24
N ASN A 175 -13.12 -9.33 15.46
CA ASN A 175 -14.37 -8.55 15.44
C ASN A 175 -14.85 -7.99 16.80
N ASP A 176 -14.00 -7.95 17.84
CA ASP A 176 -14.36 -7.51 19.21
C ASP A 176 -14.95 -6.08 19.30
N PHE A 177 -14.65 -5.25 18.29
CA PHE A 177 -15.05 -3.84 18.21
C PHE A 177 -15.84 -3.55 16.93
N LEU A 178 -16.52 -4.55 16.38
CA LEU A 178 -17.39 -4.37 15.21
C LEU A 178 -18.41 -3.25 15.47
N GLY A 179 -18.50 -2.31 14.53
CA GLY A 179 -19.39 -1.16 14.64
C GLY A 179 -18.84 0.03 15.41
N ALA A 180 -17.67 -0.08 16.05
CA ALA A 180 -17.05 1.07 16.71
C ALA A 180 -16.84 2.21 15.70
N GLU A 181 -17.13 3.43 16.14
CA GLU A 181 -17.23 4.59 15.26
C GLU A 181 -16.02 5.50 15.43
N PHE A 182 -15.52 6.01 14.31
CA PHE A 182 -14.54 7.07 14.22
C PHE A 182 -15.21 8.21 13.44
N ASP A 183 -15.45 9.32 14.13
CA ASP A 183 -15.95 10.56 13.53
C ASP A 183 -14.85 11.63 13.58
N GLY A 184 -14.78 12.49 12.57
CA GLY A 184 -14.04 13.74 12.65
C GLY A 184 -12.97 13.98 11.58
N ASP A 185 -12.73 15.28 11.35
CA ASP A 185 -11.86 15.82 10.31
C ASP A 185 -10.40 15.97 10.82
N GLY A 186 -9.75 14.84 11.08
CA GLY A 186 -8.33 14.73 11.47
C GLY A 186 -8.12 14.61 12.98
N ILE A 187 -8.94 15.31 13.76
CA ILE A 187 -9.23 14.92 15.16
C ILE A 187 -10.32 13.87 15.07
N THR A 188 -10.08 12.69 15.64
CA THR A 188 -11.08 11.63 15.67
C THR A 188 -11.74 11.53 17.04
N TYR A 189 -13.05 11.35 17.04
CA TYR A 189 -13.88 10.99 18.17
C TYR A 189 -14.23 9.52 18.00
N PHE A 190 -13.69 8.70 18.88
CA PHE A 190 -13.96 7.27 18.93
C PHE A 190 -15.14 7.02 19.85
N GLU A 191 -16.11 6.23 19.39
CA GLU A 191 -17.26 5.80 20.19
C GLU A 191 -17.50 4.29 20.03
N TYR A 192 -17.73 3.60 21.16
CA TYR A 192 -18.15 2.20 21.17
C TYR A 192 -19.02 1.92 22.40
N GLY A 193 -20.33 1.73 22.18
CA GLY A 193 -21.30 1.59 23.26
C GLY A 193 -21.38 2.86 24.12
N ASP A 194 -21.16 2.74 25.42
CA ASP A 194 -21.13 3.88 26.36
C ASP A 194 -19.72 4.50 26.50
N ASP A 195 -18.70 3.87 25.91
CA ASP A 195 -17.31 4.34 25.98
C ASP A 195 -17.00 5.28 24.82
N SER A 196 -16.21 6.32 25.11
CA SER A 196 -15.72 7.26 24.11
C SER A 196 -14.28 7.67 24.42
N ASP A 197 -13.53 8.00 23.37
CA ASP A 197 -12.19 8.58 23.48
C ASP A 197 -11.98 9.62 22.37
N GLU A 198 -11.05 10.54 22.59
CA GLU A 198 -10.63 11.49 21.57
C GLU A 198 -9.25 11.09 21.05
N GLY A 199 -8.90 11.49 19.84
CA GLY A 199 -7.62 11.16 19.26
C GLY A 199 -7.33 11.89 17.96
N SER A 200 -6.38 11.34 17.22
CA SER A 200 -6.08 11.76 15.86
C SER A 200 -5.96 10.56 14.94
N TRP A 201 -6.22 10.81 13.67
CA TRP A 201 -5.82 9.92 12.59
C TRP A 201 -5.26 10.72 11.43
N ASN A 202 -4.27 10.16 10.73
CA ASN A 202 -3.71 10.81 9.55
C ASN A 202 -3.06 9.78 8.64
N SER A 203 -3.06 10.07 7.33
CA SER A 203 -2.25 9.31 6.41
C SER A 203 -0.79 9.74 6.45
N LEU A 204 0.13 8.80 6.22
CA LEU A 204 1.56 9.04 6.06
C LEU A 204 2.22 7.94 5.22
N PHE A 205 3.43 8.19 4.72
CA PHE A 205 4.28 7.15 4.17
C PHE A 205 5.34 6.70 5.18
N ILE A 206 5.59 5.39 5.25
CA ILE A 206 6.71 4.78 5.98
C ILE A 206 7.36 3.79 5.03
N GLU A 207 8.66 3.92 4.78
CA GLU A 207 9.42 3.03 3.87
C GLU A 207 8.72 2.83 2.50
N ASP A 208 8.08 3.88 1.97
CA ASP A 208 7.32 3.92 0.71
C ASP A 208 5.98 3.15 0.70
N GLN A 209 5.45 2.80 1.86
CA GLN A 209 4.09 2.27 2.00
C GLN A 209 3.18 3.29 2.66
N LEU A 210 1.92 3.36 2.21
CA LEU A 210 0.90 4.22 2.81
C LEU A 210 0.38 3.59 4.11
N PHE A 211 0.35 4.38 5.17
CA PHE A 211 -0.20 4.02 6.47
C PHE A 211 -1.25 5.02 6.92
N ILE A 212 -2.22 4.54 7.70
CA ILE A 212 -3.04 5.38 8.57
C ILE A 212 -2.49 5.24 9.99
N ASN A 213 -1.96 6.32 10.55
CA ASN A 213 -1.70 6.37 11.98
C ASN A 213 -3.03 6.64 12.69
N ILE A 214 -3.36 5.84 13.69
CA ILE A 214 -4.44 6.12 14.63
C ILE A 214 -3.80 6.31 16.01
N ASN A 215 -4.26 7.30 16.75
CA ASN A 215 -3.75 7.62 18.08
C ASN A 215 -4.85 8.21 18.97
N LEU A 216 -5.47 7.35 19.79
CA LEU A 216 -6.43 7.69 20.84
C LEU A 216 -5.69 8.12 22.13
N LEU A 217 -6.29 9.04 22.89
CA LEU A 217 -5.66 9.64 24.07
C LEU A 217 -5.44 8.65 25.21
N ASP A 218 -6.37 7.73 25.48
CA ASP A 218 -6.19 6.69 26.49
C ASP A 218 -5.49 5.46 25.88
N ASP A 219 -4.17 5.56 25.76
CA ASP A 219 -3.29 4.49 25.28
C ASP A 219 -3.27 3.23 26.18
N THR A 220 -3.80 3.34 27.41
CA THR A 220 -3.87 2.22 28.36
C THR A 220 -5.18 1.44 28.26
N SER A 221 -6.21 2.03 27.64
CA SER A 221 -7.50 1.38 27.41
C SER A 221 -7.36 0.19 26.45
N ILE A 222 -8.35 -0.69 26.41
CA ILE A 222 -8.41 -1.77 25.42
C ILE A 222 -8.51 -1.22 23.98
N TYR A 223 -9.14 -0.04 23.83
CA TYR A 223 -9.30 0.66 22.56
C TYR A 223 -7.96 1.22 22.08
N GLY A 224 -7.24 1.94 22.95
CA GLY A 224 -5.89 2.43 22.66
C GLY A 224 -4.93 1.29 22.32
N GLN A 225 -4.94 0.20 23.09
CA GLN A 225 -4.12 -0.99 22.79
C GLN A 225 -4.47 -1.64 21.45
N ARG A 226 -5.74 -1.60 21.03
CA ARG A 226 -6.19 -2.14 19.74
C ARG A 226 -5.80 -1.22 18.58
N PHE A 227 -6.14 0.06 18.68
CA PHE A 227 -6.15 0.98 17.54
C PHE A 227 -4.89 1.83 17.41
N ASN A 228 -4.16 2.13 18.49
CA ASN A 228 -3.00 3.03 18.46
C ASN A 228 -1.78 2.41 17.76
N LYS A 229 -1.79 2.42 16.42
CA LYS A 229 -0.81 1.76 15.55
C LYS A 229 -0.66 2.54 14.24
N ASN A 230 0.43 2.25 13.53
CA ASN A 230 0.54 2.55 12.10
C ASN A 230 -0.08 1.38 11.33
N TRP A 231 -1.23 1.61 10.74
CA TRP A 231 -1.96 0.61 9.97
C TRP A 231 -1.63 0.73 8.49
N ARG A 232 -1.00 -0.28 7.89
CA ARG A 232 -0.66 -0.29 6.47
C ARG A 232 -1.94 -0.37 5.66
N VAL A 233 -2.11 0.52 4.68
CA VAL A 233 -3.25 0.50 3.75
C VAL A 233 -3.04 -0.60 2.71
N GLU A 234 -3.83 -1.67 2.78
CA GLU A 234 -3.79 -2.75 1.77
C GLU A 234 -4.68 -2.42 0.57
N SER A 235 -5.85 -1.85 0.85
CA SER A 235 -6.76 -1.35 -0.18
C SER A 235 -7.68 -0.27 0.39
N TRP A 236 -8.12 0.63 -0.47
CA TRP A 236 -9.03 1.68 -0.09
C TRP A 236 -9.91 2.10 -1.28
N SER A 237 -11.08 2.59 -0.94
CA SER A 237 -12.09 3.12 -1.85
C SER A 237 -12.88 4.22 -1.13
N PRO A 238 -13.74 4.97 -1.82
CA PRO A 238 -14.57 5.97 -1.18
C PRO A 238 -15.48 5.46 -0.06
N GLU A 239 -15.71 4.14 0.05
CA GLU A 239 -16.66 3.56 1.01
C GLU A 239 -16.03 2.59 2.02
N THR A 240 -14.80 2.13 1.77
CA THR A 240 -14.16 1.14 2.66
C THR A 240 -12.64 1.20 2.54
N MET A 241 -11.95 0.92 3.65
CA MET A 241 -10.51 0.68 3.71
C MET A 241 -10.23 -0.63 4.43
N THR A 242 -9.24 -1.37 3.92
CA THR A 242 -8.67 -2.54 4.58
C THR A 242 -7.25 -2.19 4.98
N LEU A 243 -6.97 -2.31 6.28
CA LEU A 243 -5.71 -1.94 6.88
C LEU A 243 -5.13 -3.13 7.65
N THR A 244 -3.81 -3.25 7.70
CA THR A 244 -3.14 -4.33 8.43
C THR A 244 -1.92 -3.89 9.23
N THR A 245 -1.44 -4.75 10.11
CA THR A 245 -0.13 -4.60 10.76
C THR A 245 0.80 -5.76 10.38
N ASP A 246 2.11 -5.60 10.60
CA ASP A 246 3.09 -6.67 10.36
C ASP A 246 2.88 -7.91 11.23
N ASN A 247 2.19 -7.75 12.36
CA ASN A 247 1.85 -8.85 13.26
C ASN A 247 0.61 -9.63 12.80
N GLY A 248 -0.04 -9.18 11.72
CA GLY A 248 -1.20 -9.86 11.13
C GLY A 248 -2.56 -9.37 11.64
N ASP A 249 -2.61 -8.29 12.42
CA ASP A 249 -3.89 -7.65 12.77
C ASP A 249 -4.55 -7.08 11.50
N GLU A 250 -5.88 -7.15 11.41
CA GLU A 250 -6.65 -6.58 10.30
C GLU A 250 -7.71 -5.62 10.83
N LEU A 251 -7.80 -4.44 10.22
CA LEU A 251 -8.83 -3.44 10.50
C LEU A 251 -9.52 -3.08 9.19
N ILE A 252 -10.80 -3.39 9.11
CA ILE A 252 -11.67 -2.91 8.04
C ILE A 252 -12.46 -1.74 8.60
N ILE A 253 -12.52 -0.63 7.86
CA ILE A 253 -13.39 0.50 8.19
C ILE A 253 -14.28 0.81 7.00
N ASN A 254 -15.57 1.02 7.26
CA ASN A 254 -16.59 1.33 6.27
C ASN A 254 -17.13 2.74 6.51
N ARG A 255 -17.34 3.49 5.44
CA ARG A 255 -17.80 4.89 5.50
C ARG A 255 -19.31 4.98 5.30
N TYR A 256 -19.97 5.72 6.18
CA TYR A 256 -21.42 5.94 6.20
C TYR A 256 -21.69 7.44 6.17
N CYS A 257 -22.49 7.94 5.23
CA CYS A 257 -22.65 9.38 4.94
C CYS A 257 -24.09 9.91 5.01
N SER A 258 -25.03 9.13 5.58
CA SER A 258 -26.43 9.50 5.69
C SER A 258 -26.80 9.68 7.17
N PRO A 259 -27.17 10.89 7.61
CA PRO A 259 -27.54 11.15 9.01
C PRO A 259 -28.89 10.54 9.43
N ASP A 260 -29.68 10.02 8.47
CA ASP A 260 -30.94 9.33 8.71
C ASP A 260 -30.79 7.79 8.81
N ASP A 261 -29.59 7.23 8.58
CA ASP A 261 -29.26 5.84 8.94
C ASP A 261 -29.00 5.77 10.45
N THR A 262 -30.02 6.16 11.21
CA THR A 262 -29.96 6.19 12.65
C THR A 262 -29.86 4.76 13.18
N ASN A 263 -28.66 4.37 13.59
CA ASN A 263 -28.44 3.89 14.96
C ASN A 263 -29.05 2.54 15.37
N ASP A 264 -29.46 1.66 14.45
CA ASP A 264 -30.05 0.36 14.83
C ASP A 264 -29.09 -0.82 14.61
N CYS A 265 -28.20 -0.75 13.61
CA CYS A 265 -27.32 -1.85 13.22
C CYS A 265 -25.87 -1.60 13.68
N PHE A 266 -25.61 -1.78 14.98
CA PHE A 266 -24.28 -1.57 15.55
C PHE A 266 -23.33 -2.74 15.28
N ASN A 267 -23.78 -3.94 15.58
CA ASN A 267 -22.97 -5.15 15.52
C ASN A 267 -23.88 -6.36 15.22
N LEU A 268 -23.31 -7.56 15.31
CA LEU A 268 -24.02 -8.82 15.09
C LEU A 268 -24.61 -9.41 16.38
N ASP A 269 -24.69 -8.61 17.44
CA ASP A 269 -25.32 -8.94 18.71
C ASP A 269 -26.68 -8.23 18.79
N PHE A 270 -27.75 -8.99 18.63
CA PHE A 270 -29.11 -8.48 18.60
C PHE A 270 -29.85 -8.75 19.91
N ILE A 271 -30.94 -8.01 20.13
CA ILE A 271 -31.82 -8.17 21.29
C ILE A 271 -33.20 -8.63 20.81
N ALA A 272 -33.78 -9.60 21.52
CA ALA A 272 -35.16 -10.04 21.37
C ALA A 272 -35.94 -9.86 22.68
N CYS A 273 -37.14 -9.32 22.59
CA CYS A 273 -37.98 -9.06 23.76
C CYS A 273 -38.64 -10.33 24.29
N GLU A 274 -38.48 -10.59 25.59
CA GLU A 274 -39.15 -11.72 26.24
C GLU A 274 -40.68 -11.53 26.30
N ASN A 275 -41.39 -12.65 26.28
CA ASN A 275 -42.83 -12.70 26.38
C ASN A 275 -43.30 -12.40 27.82
N ASP A 276 -44.24 -11.47 27.99
CA ASP A 276 -44.84 -11.07 29.28
C ASP A 276 -45.28 -12.26 30.16
N LEU A 277 -45.78 -13.32 29.51
CA LEU A 277 -46.34 -14.49 30.18
C LEU A 277 -45.32 -15.61 30.43
N THR A 278 -44.18 -15.56 29.76
CA THR A 278 -43.12 -16.58 29.82
C THR A 278 -41.74 -15.90 29.81
N PRO A 279 -41.32 -15.31 30.94
CA PRO A 279 -39.99 -14.69 31.05
C PRO A 279 -38.87 -15.66 30.65
N GLY A 280 -37.90 -15.15 29.92
CA GLY A 280 -36.79 -15.89 29.30
C GLY A 280 -37.13 -16.60 27.99
N ILE A 281 -38.35 -16.46 27.47
CA ILE A 281 -38.75 -16.93 26.13
C ILE A 281 -39.16 -15.75 25.27
N ALA A 282 -38.58 -15.62 24.07
CA ALA A 282 -38.93 -14.64 23.05
C ALA A 282 -39.46 -15.32 21.77
N ASP A 283 -40.37 -14.65 21.08
CA ASP A 283 -40.84 -15.03 19.74
C ASP A 283 -39.93 -14.37 18.69
N ILE A 284 -38.87 -15.07 18.27
CA ILE A 284 -37.84 -14.52 17.37
C ILE A 284 -38.24 -14.74 15.90
N ILE A 285 -38.24 -13.69 15.08
CA ILE A 285 -38.34 -13.77 13.61
C ILE A 285 -37.00 -13.34 13.03
N LEU A 286 -36.28 -14.26 12.40
CA LEU A 286 -34.90 -14.00 11.96
C LEU A 286 -34.81 -13.00 10.79
N ASP A 287 -35.86 -12.92 9.97
CA ASP A 287 -35.96 -11.91 8.90
C ASP A 287 -35.87 -10.47 9.45
N ASP A 288 -36.23 -10.22 10.71
CA ASP A 288 -36.17 -8.89 11.32
C ASP A 288 -34.73 -8.37 11.43
N TYR A 289 -33.72 -9.25 11.45
CA TYR A 289 -32.30 -8.89 11.53
C TYR A 289 -31.60 -8.86 10.16
N THR A 290 -32.27 -9.28 9.09
CA THR A 290 -31.67 -9.40 7.75
C THR A 290 -31.11 -8.07 7.26
N ALA A 291 -31.86 -6.98 7.40
CA ALA A 291 -31.41 -5.66 6.94
C ALA A 291 -30.08 -5.23 7.59
N CYS A 292 -29.96 -5.39 8.92
CA CYS A 292 -28.72 -5.09 9.62
C CYS A 292 -27.55 -5.96 9.17
N ILE A 293 -27.77 -7.25 8.94
CA ILE A 293 -26.72 -8.14 8.44
C ILE A 293 -26.25 -7.69 7.05
N PHE A 294 -27.17 -7.31 6.14
CA PHE A 294 -26.81 -6.80 4.82
C PHE A 294 -25.98 -5.52 4.92
N GLU A 295 -26.35 -4.61 5.81
CA GLU A 295 -25.64 -3.35 6.04
C GLU A 295 -24.24 -3.58 6.63
N ILE A 296 -24.14 -4.32 7.73
CA ILE A 296 -22.88 -4.58 8.45
C ILE A 296 -21.90 -5.35 7.55
N MET A 297 -22.39 -6.34 6.81
CA MET A 297 -21.59 -7.18 5.92
C MET A 297 -21.39 -6.57 4.53
N ARG A 298 -21.96 -5.39 4.26
CA ARG A 298 -21.83 -4.65 2.99
C ARG A 298 -22.26 -5.49 1.79
N LEU A 299 -23.38 -6.20 1.93
CA LEU A 299 -23.95 -7.09 0.91
C LEU A 299 -24.84 -6.32 -0.07
N ASP A 300 -24.92 -6.79 -1.31
CA ASP A 300 -25.83 -6.25 -2.32
C ASP A 300 -27.15 -7.04 -2.33
N GLU A 301 -28.24 -6.45 -1.86
CA GLU A 301 -29.58 -7.06 -1.81
C GLU A 301 -30.09 -7.57 -3.18
N SER A 302 -29.56 -7.05 -4.29
CA SER A 302 -29.97 -7.47 -5.63
C SER A 302 -29.22 -8.70 -6.13
N LEU A 303 -28.10 -9.06 -5.48
CA LEU A 303 -27.19 -10.12 -5.92
C LEU A 303 -27.00 -11.20 -4.84
N ASP A 304 -26.81 -10.78 -3.61
CA ASP A 304 -26.41 -11.62 -2.49
C ASP A 304 -27.62 -12.17 -1.74
N THR A 305 -27.45 -13.34 -1.12
CA THR A 305 -28.52 -13.98 -0.34
C THR A 305 -27.96 -14.54 0.96
N ILE A 306 -28.81 -14.57 1.99
CA ILE A 306 -28.47 -15.17 3.28
C ILE A 306 -29.47 -16.28 3.65
N ALA A 307 -29.03 -17.18 4.51
CA ALA A 307 -29.87 -18.18 5.17
C ALA A 307 -29.39 -18.41 6.60
N TYR A 308 -30.31 -18.77 7.49
CA TYR A 308 -30.04 -18.92 8.93
C TYR A 308 -30.00 -20.39 9.35
N TYR A 309 -29.16 -20.70 10.32
CA TYR A 309 -28.88 -22.05 10.80
C TYR A 309 -28.65 -22.07 12.32
N GLU A 310 -29.02 -23.17 12.98
CA GLU A 310 -28.80 -23.36 14.43
C GLU A 310 -27.34 -23.74 14.77
N ASN A 311 -26.57 -24.24 13.79
CA ASN A 311 -25.18 -24.63 14.01
C ASN A 311 -24.33 -24.38 12.77
N GLU A 312 -23.03 -24.18 13.00
CA GLU A 312 -22.04 -23.84 11.98
C GLU A 312 -21.94 -24.89 10.88
N ASN A 313 -21.97 -26.18 11.22
CA ASN A 313 -21.83 -27.26 10.23
C ASN A 313 -22.99 -27.26 9.22
N ASP A 314 -24.21 -27.02 9.71
CA ASP A 314 -25.39 -26.87 8.86
C ASP A 314 -25.26 -25.65 7.93
N ALA A 315 -24.74 -24.53 8.43
CA ALA A 315 -24.46 -23.36 7.60
C ALA A 315 -23.41 -23.64 6.51
N LEU A 316 -22.28 -24.26 6.89
CA LEU A 316 -21.19 -24.62 5.97
C LEU A 316 -21.60 -25.62 4.89
N THR A 317 -22.59 -26.48 5.17
CA THR A 317 -23.09 -27.48 4.22
C THR A 317 -24.43 -27.10 3.60
N SER A 318 -24.97 -25.93 3.96
CA SER A 318 -26.29 -25.44 3.57
C SER A 318 -27.41 -26.48 3.81
N SER A 319 -27.34 -27.20 4.93
CA SER A 319 -28.35 -28.17 5.35
C SER A 319 -29.20 -27.62 6.49
N ASN A 320 -30.46 -28.06 6.57
CA ASN A 320 -31.36 -27.74 7.69
C ASN A 320 -31.55 -26.23 7.96
N ALA A 321 -31.60 -25.42 6.91
CA ALA A 321 -31.88 -23.99 7.04
C ALA A 321 -33.19 -23.73 7.81
N ILE A 322 -33.16 -22.74 8.69
CA ILE A 322 -34.32 -22.23 9.42
C ILE A 322 -35.16 -21.41 8.43
N ASP A 323 -36.49 -21.59 8.45
CA ASP A 323 -37.41 -20.67 7.78
C ASP A 323 -37.44 -19.37 8.59
N SER A 324 -36.78 -18.33 8.08
CA SER A 324 -36.53 -17.07 8.81
C SER A 324 -37.78 -16.21 9.00
N SER A 325 -38.86 -16.54 8.28
CA SER A 325 -40.14 -15.83 8.33
C SER A 325 -41.11 -16.35 9.40
N VAL A 326 -40.75 -17.45 10.09
CA VAL A 326 -41.58 -18.06 11.13
C VAL A 326 -40.98 -17.87 12.52
N ILE A 327 -41.85 -17.84 13.53
CA ILE A 327 -41.45 -17.70 14.93
C ILE A 327 -40.55 -18.86 15.36
N TYR A 328 -39.37 -18.51 15.84
CA TYR A 328 -38.41 -19.37 16.51
C TYR A 328 -38.43 -19.06 18.02
N ASN A 329 -38.55 -20.09 18.86
CA ASN A 329 -38.46 -19.91 20.31
C ASN A 329 -37.03 -20.21 20.76
N ASN A 330 -36.41 -19.26 21.47
CA ASN A 330 -35.06 -19.43 21.99
C ASN A 330 -34.94 -20.62 22.95
N THR A 331 -33.73 -21.18 23.04
CA THR A 331 -33.37 -22.32 23.91
C THR A 331 -32.48 -21.91 25.08
N SER A 332 -31.91 -20.70 25.01
CA SER A 332 -31.09 -20.04 26.03
C SER A 332 -31.38 -18.54 26.06
N LEU A 333 -30.98 -17.85 27.13
CA LEU A 333 -31.12 -16.39 27.25
C LEU A 333 -30.17 -15.62 26.32
N MET A 334 -29.12 -16.27 25.85
CA MET A 334 -28.21 -15.78 24.82
C MET A 334 -28.01 -16.96 23.87
N GLN A 335 -28.41 -16.79 22.61
CA GLN A 335 -28.41 -17.86 21.63
C GLN A 335 -27.73 -17.40 20.35
N ASP A 336 -26.73 -18.18 19.93
CA ASP A 336 -26.02 -17.92 18.69
C ASP A 336 -26.71 -18.60 17.51
N PHE A 337 -26.70 -17.91 16.37
CA PHE A 337 -27.15 -18.42 15.08
C PHE A 337 -26.05 -18.23 14.05
N TYR A 338 -26.06 -19.08 13.03
CA TYR A 338 -25.09 -19.01 11.94
C TYR A 338 -25.80 -18.53 10.69
N VAL A 339 -25.20 -17.56 10.00
CA VAL A 339 -25.74 -16.99 8.77
C VAL A 339 -24.83 -17.38 7.62
N GLY A 340 -25.35 -18.23 6.73
CA GLY A 340 -24.68 -18.58 5.49
C GLY A 340 -24.94 -17.50 4.45
N ILE A 341 -23.88 -16.84 3.99
CA ILE A 341 -23.90 -15.80 2.96
C ILE A 341 -23.49 -16.43 1.64
N THR A 342 -24.25 -16.16 0.57
CA THR A 342 -23.88 -16.51 -0.80
C THR A 342 -23.76 -15.26 -1.64
N TYR A 343 -22.56 -14.99 -2.15
CA TYR A 343 -22.29 -13.80 -2.97
C TYR A 343 -22.71 -14.03 -4.42
N GLY A 344 -23.59 -13.19 -4.96
CA GLY A 344 -24.20 -13.38 -6.28
C GLY A 344 -23.21 -13.25 -7.45
N VAL A 345 -22.14 -12.47 -7.27
CA VAL A 345 -21.15 -12.17 -8.32
C VAL A 345 -20.27 -13.36 -8.69
N ASN A 346 -19.92 -14.20 -7.72
CA ASN A 346 -18.94 -15.29 -7.89
C ASN A 346 -19.42 -16.63 -7.32
N GLY A 347 -20.56 -16.67 -6.62
CA GLY A 347 -21.08 -17.84 -5.94
C GLY A 347 -20.22 -18.29 -4.74
N ALA A 348 -19.30 -17.45 -4.26
CA ALA A 348 -18.56 -17.72 -3.04
C ALA A 348 -19.53 -17.76 -1.85
N THR A 349 -19.17 -18.53 -0.83
CA THR A 349 -19.97 -18.67 0.37
C THR A 349 -19.12 -18.41 1.59
N ASN A 350 -19.66 -17.64 2.54
CA ASN A 350 -19.09 -17.43 3.85
C ASN A 350 -20.13 -17.74 4.93
N VAL A 351 -19.67 -18.00 6.14
CA VAL A 351 -20.53 -18.14 7.31
C VAL A 351 -20.09 -17.11 8.34
N ILE A 352 -21.06 -16.39 8.90
CA ILE A 352 -20.85 -15.53 10.06
C ILE A 352 -21.70 -16.06 11.22
N GLU A 353 -21.34 -15.65 12.42
CA GLU A 353 -22.11 -15.89 13.63
C GLU A 353 -22.81 -14.60 14.05
N ILE A 354 -24.05 -14.72 14.51
CA ILE A 354 -24.81 -13.65 15.16
C ILE A 354 -25.26 -14.15 16.53
N SER A 355 -25.32 -13.27 17.52
CA SER A 355 -25.87 -13.61 18.84
C SER A 355 -27.18 -12.88 19.07
N ILE A 356 -28.15 -13.54 19.70
CA ILE A 356 -29.42 -12.92 20.10
C ILE A 356 -29.60 -13.08 21.61
N SER A 357 -29.59 -11.97 22.34
CA SER A 357 -29.93 -11.93 23.76
C SER A 357 -31.44 -11.77 23.96
N VAL A 358 -32.00 -12.50 24.92
CA VAL A 358 -33.41 -12.39 25.31
C VAL A 358 -33.52 -11.58 26.58
N GLU A 359 -34.17 -10.43 26.48
CA GLU A 359 -34.21 -9.43 27.53
C GLU A 359 -35.64 -8.90 27.78
N ASN A 360 -35.82 -8.30 28.95
CA ASN A 360 -37.06 -7.62 29.28
C ASN A 360 -37.06 -6.23 28.64
N CYS A 361 -37.89 -6.06 27.61
CA CYS A 361 -38.03 -4.80 26.90
C CYS A 361 -39.01 -3.83 27.59
N PRO A 362 -38.83 -2.51 27.45
CA PRO A 362 -39.68 -1.48 28.08
C PRO A 362 -41.16 -1.49 27.71
#